data_AF-A0A7W2NB75-F1
#
_entry.id   AF-A0A7W2NB75-F1
#
_cell.length_a   1.000
_cell.length_b   1.000
_cell.length_c   1.000
_cell.angle_alpha   90.00
_cell.angle_beta   90.00
_cell.angle_gamma   90.00
#
_symmetry.space_group_name_H-M   'P 1'
#
loop_
_entity.id
_entity.type
_entity.pdbx_description
1 polymer ?
#
loop_
_entity_poly.entity_id
_entity_poly.type
_entity_poly.pdbx_seq_one_letter_code
_entity_poly.pdbx_strand_id
1 'polypeptide(L)'
;MVFIVILVMLWVKMNQYKVEPTQLVSEQAALAEIQKWDNTQTSPATKIKTGIFIQSLQFFNSMEVNISGYIWQHYQNNVHDDIKPGKDEVGFIFPEQVNTGSIDPREVYRVSSGDEEVIGWYFEATLRQPFDYSVYPFDHKTVWVRMWAKDFSKNVILIPDYKAYEATGLEDIFGIEKSIVLGTWIRENTYFDYHTSNYDTNFGLDNYVGQSNFPELQYNFVVKRKFKNAFIVYLLPLFLVAALLFAALLTVSENKNHAHKLGFSVAGFIGTSSGLFFVVMLAHIQLREQFAGASIVYIELFYIFMYGLLVLATANTFLFSIQASGLRNIILYKDNLIPKVAYWPVVFGSMILITLVVG
;
A
#
# COMPACT_ATOMS: atom_id res chain seq x y z
N MET A 1 -1.65 14.79 28.18
CA MET A 1 -2.50 15.37 27.13
C MET A 1 -1.67 15.85 25.94
N VAL A 2 -0.66 16.72 26.13
CA VAL A 2 0.19 17.26 25.05
C VAL A 2 0.76 16.19 24.11
N PHE A 3 1.40 15.13 24.65
CA PHE A 3 1.97 14.07 23.81
C PHE A 3 0.93 13.36 22.93
N ILE A 4 -0.27 13.11 23.45
CA ILE A 4 -1.34 12.47 22.67
C ILE A 4 -1.76 13.37 21.50
N VAL A 5 -1.91 14.68 21.75
CA VAL A 5 -2.28 15.63 20.70
C VAL A 5 -1.18 15.68 19.63
N ILE A 6 0.10 15.72 20.01
CA ILE A 6 1.23 15.69 19.07
C ILE A 6 1.21 14.40 18.24
N LEU A 7 1.05 13.24 18.86
CA LEU A 7 1.02 11.96 18.17
C LEU A 7 -0.14 11.89 17.16
N VAL A 8 -1.33 12.36 17.54
CA VAL A 8 -2.49 12.44 16.64
C VAL A 8 -2.23 13.40 15.48
N MET A 9 -1.63 14.56 15.73
CA MET A 9 -1.25 15.50 14.65
C MET A 9 -0.25 14.87 13.67
N LEU A 10 0.73 14.12 14.15
CA LEU A 10 1.69 13.41 13.29
C LEU A 10 0.99 12.32 12.45
N TRP A 11 0.08 11.55 13.04
CA TRP A 11 -0.70 10.55 12.30
C TRP A 11 -1.60 11.19 11.23
N VAL A 12 -2.20 12.35 11.53
CA VAL A 12 -2.97 13.11 10.52
C VAL A 12 -2.07 13.54 9.37
N LYS A 13 -0.85 14.01 9.66
CA LYS A 13 0.13 14.40 8.64
C LYS A 13 0.57 13.20 7.78
N MET A 14 0.91 12.08 8.39
CA MET A 14 1.29 10.85 7.67
C MET A 14 0.17 10.32 6.79
N ASN A 15 -1.10 10.57 7.16
CA ASN A 15 -2.27 10.13 6.39
C ASN A 15 -2.57 11.02 5.16
N GLN A 16 -1.79 12.07 4.93
CA GLN A 16 -1.88 12.90 3.72
C GLN A 16 -1.04 12.29 2.60
N TYR A 17 -1.57 12.31 1.38
CA TYR A 17 -0.89 11.83 0.20
C TYR A 17 -1.10 12.80 -0.95
N LYS A 18 -0.06 12.97 -1.75
CA LYS A 18 -0.12 13.74 -2.99
C LYS A 18 0.07 12.74 -4.12
N VAL A 19 -0.89 12.71 -5.03
CA VAL A 19 -0.77 11.91 -6.26
C VAL A 19 0.36 12.51 -7.11
N GLU A 20 1.13 11.63 -7.73
CA GLU A 20 2.19 12.01 -8.68
C GLU A 20 1.63 12.94 -9.78
N PRO A 21 2.41 13.93 -10.24
CA PRO A 21 1.96 14.90 -11.25
C PRO A 21 2.04 14.36 -12.69
N THR A 22 2.30 13.08 -12.90
CA THR A 22 2.44 12.44 -14.23
C THR A 22 1.13 12.29 -14.98
N GLN A 23 0.00 12.66 -14.37
CA GLN A 23 -1.34 12.45 -14.89
C GLN A 23 -1.55 13.14 -16.24
N LEU A 24 -1.96 12.36 -17.22
CA LEU A 24 -2.42 12.84 -18.51
C LEU A 24 -3.93 13.02 -18.46
N VAL A 25 -4.38 14.27 -18.56
CA VAL A 25 -5.79 14.65 -18.40
C VAL A 25 -6.54 14.81 -19.73
N SER A 26 -5.83 14.75 -20.87
CA SER A 26 -6.44 14.96 -22.19
C SER A 26 -5.66 14.29 -23.32
N GLU A 27 -6.33 14.09 -24.46
CA GLU A 27 -5.72 13.54 -25.69
C GLU A 27 -4.54 14.41 -26.15
N GLN A 28 -4.64 15.73 -26.02
CA GLN A 28 -3.56 16.66 -26.35
C GLN A 28 -2.33 16.47 -25.47
N ALA A 29 -2.52 16.26 -24.16
CA ALA A 29 -1.42 16.00 -23.23
C ALA A 29 -0.73 14.66 -23.55
N ALA A 30 -1.51 13.61 -23.82
CA ALA A 30 -0.96 12.31 -24.19
C ALA A 30 -0.19 12.34 -25.52
N LEU A 31 -0.72 13.03 -26.53
CA LEU A 31 -0.04 13.20 -27.82
C LEU A 31 1.24 14.04 -27.70
N ALA A 32 1.26 15.05 -26.83
CA ALA A 32 2.47 15.85 -26.56
C ALA A 32 3.59 15.00 -25.95
N GLU A 33 3.25 14.04 -25.08
CA GLU A 33 4.24 13.10 -24.53
C GLU A 33 4.78 12.15 -25.61
N ILE A 34 3.90 11.59 -26.44
CA ILE A 34 4.30 10.70 -27.54
C ILE A 34 5.11 11.44 -28.61
N GLN A 35 4.85 12.72 -28.85
CA GLN A 35 5.63 13.50 -29.80
C GLN A 35 7.12 13.52 -29.43
N LYS A 36 7.46 13.45 -28.14
CA LYS A 36 8.86 13.33 -27.69
C LYS A 36 9.49 12.03 -28.20
N TRP A 37 8.75 10.93 -28.17
CA TRP A 37 9.17 9.64 -28.75
C TRP A 37 9.27 9.73 -30.27
N ASP A 38 8.21 10.19 -30.94
CA ASP A 38 8.14 10.25 -32.41
C ASP A 38 9.31 11.07 -33.00
N ASN A 39 9.76 12.13 -32.31
CA ASN A 39 10.92 12.94 -32.72
C ASN A 39 12.27 12.19 -32.69
N THR A 40 12.35 11.06 -31.98
CA THR A 40 13.56 10.21 -31.90
C THR A 40 13.57 9.09 -32.92
N GLN A 41 12.43 8.84 -33.57
CA GLN A 41 12.25 7.72 -34.50
C GLN A 41 12.29 8.18 -35.96
N THR A 42 12.65 7.27 -36.87
CA THR A 42 12.65 7.52 -38.32
C THR A 42 11.25 7.58 -38.92
N SER A 43 10.24 7.03 -38.23
CA SER A 43 8.85 7.05 -38.64
C SER A 43 7.96 7.14 -37.41
N PRO A 44 6.86 7.93 -37.48
CA PRO A 44 5.97 8.10 -36.34
C PRO A 44 5.31 6.78 -35.95
N ALA A 45 5.06 6.60 -34.66
CA ALA A 45 4.36 5.42 -34.17
C ALA A 45 2.90 5.40 -34.63
N THR A 46 2.42 4.20 -34.96
CA THR A 46 0.99 3.93 -35.16
C THR A 46 0.29 3.97 -33.81
N LYS A 47 -0.80 4.74 -33.71
CA LYS A 47 -1.45 5.06 -32.44
C LYS A 47 -2.81 4.36 -32.34
N ILE A 48 -3.01 3.54 -31.31
CA ILE A 48 -4.29 2.85 -31.07
C ILE A 48 -4.96 3.47 -29.85
N LYS A 49 -6.15 4.07 -30.04
CA LYS A 49 -6.96 4.56 -28.92
C LYS A 49 -7.43 3.38 -28.09
N THR A 50 -7.13 3.42 -26.80
CA THR A 50 -7.33 2.35 -25.84
C THR A 50 -8.03 2.91 -24.61
N GLY A 51 -9.16 2.32 -24.24
CA GLY A 51 -9.83 2.61 -22.98
C GLY A 51 -9.87 1.39 -22.07
N ILE A 52 -10.04 1.66 -20.78
CA ILE A 52 -10.16 0.67 -19.73
C ILE A 52 -11.27 1.05 -18.74
N PHE A 53 -11.97 0.04 -18.24
CA PHE A 53 -12.94 0.16 -17.16
C PHE A 53 -12.74 -0.97 -16.16
N ILE A 54 -12.40 -0.63 -14.92
CA ILE A 54 -12.20 -1.58 -13.82
C ILE A 54 -13.55 -1.88 -13.15
N GLN A 55 -13.95 -3.15 -13.20
CA GLN A 55 -15.19 -3.64 -12.60
C GLN A 55 -14.94 -4.18 -11.18
N SER A 56 -13.82 -4.85 -10.95
CA SER A 56 -13.44 -5.35 -9.62
C SER A 56 -11.95 -5.25 -9.37
N LEU A 57 -11.59 -5.11 -8.10
CA LEU A 57 -10.21 -5.05 -7.63
C LEU A 57 -10.10 -5.62 -6.22
N GLN A 58 -9.19 -6.57 -6.03
CA GLN A 58 -8.93 -7.20 -4.74
C GLN A 58 -7.43 -7.40 -4.54
N PHE A 59 -6.90 -6.88 -3.43
CA PHE A 59 -5.55 -7.22 -3.00
C PHE A 59 -5.56 -8.66 -2.48
N PHE A 60 -4.81 -9.54 -3.14
CA PHE A 60 -4.67 -10.94 -2.72
C PHE A 60 -3.65 -11.08 -1.60
N ASN A 61 -2.51 -10.38 -1.72
CA ASN A 61 -1.49 -10.27 -0.68
C ASN A 61 -0.75 -8.91 -0.79
N SER A 62 0.44 -8.82 -0.20
CA SER A 62 1.28 -7.62 -0.23
C SER A 62 1.90 -7.30 -1.61
N MET A 63 1.83 -8.20 -2.58
CA MET A 63 2.48 -8.02 -3.88
C MET A 63 1.55 -8.31 -5.06
N GLU A 64 0.40 -8.94 -4.84
CA GLU A 64 -0.50 -9.37 -5.91
C GLU A 64 -1.88 -8.73 -5.76
N VAL A 65 -2.37 -8.19 -6.87
CA VAL A 65 -3.70 -7.59 -6.99
C VAL A 65 -4.46 -8.25 -8.12
N ASN A 66 -5.65 -8.73 -7.81
CA ASN A 66 -6.58 -9.30 -8.78
C ASN A 66 -7.47 -8.17 -9.29
N ILE A 67 -7.55 -8.04 -10.60
CA ILE A 67 -8.35 -7.03 -11.29
C ILE A 67 -9.21 -7.68 -12.36
N SER A 68 -10.40 -7.13 -12.57
CA SER A 68 -11.22 -7.49 -13.73
C SER A 68 -11.96 -6.28 -14.27
N GLY A 69 -12.33 -6.36 -15.54
CA GLY A 69 -12.96 -5.25 -16.21
C GLY A 69 -13.01 -5.40 -17.72
N TYR A 70 -13.06 -4.27 -18.40
CA TYR A 70 -13.11 -4.18 -19.85
C TYR A 70 -11.96 -3.33 -20.37
N ILE A 71 -11.36 -3.76 -21.46
CA ILE A 71 -10.47 -2.93 -22.28
C ILE A 71 -11.06 -2.89 -23.68
N TRP A 72 -10.96 -1.74 -24.33
CA TRP A 72 -11.38 -1.60 -25.72
C TRP A 72 -10.39 -0.79 -26.51
N GLN A 73 -10.34 -1.07 -27.81
CA GLN A 73 -9.43 -0.41 -28.74
C GLN A 73 -10.14 -0.03 -30.02
N HIS A 74 -9.75 1.11 -30.59
CA HIS A 74 -10.29 1.62 -31.86
C HIS A 74 -9.33 1.36 -33.01
N TYR A 75 -9.84 0.77 -34.08
CA TYR A 75 -9.10 0.40 -35.28
C TYR A 75 -9.66 1.09 -36.51
N GLN A 76 -8.86 1.95 -37.16
CA GLN A 76 -9.26 2.64 -38.37
C GLN A 76 -8.85 1.84 -39.61
N ASN A 77 -9.80 1.66 -40.54
CA ASN A 77 -9.60 0.96 -41.80
C ASN A 77 -8.51 1.65 -42.64
N ASN A 78 -7.68 0.86 -43.33
CA ASN A 78 -6.50 1.29 -44.10
C ASN A 78 -5.35 1.87 -43.26
N VAL A 79 -5.54 2.11 -41.95
CA VAL A 79 -4.48 2.60 -41.05
C VAL A 79 -3.99 1.47 -40.13
N HIS A 80 -4.92 0.68 -39.59
CA HIS A 80 -4.61 -0.36 -38.62
C HIS A 80 -4.80 -1.78 -39.15
N ASP A 81 -5.04 -1.97 -40.44
CA ASP A 81 -5.39 -3.28 -41.03
C ASP A 81 -4.35 -4.38 -40.72
N ASP A 82 -3.05 -4.02 -40.70
CA ASP A 82 -1.94 -4.95 -40.44
C ASP A 82 -1.70 -5.31 -38.96
N ILE A 83 -2.37 -4.61 -38.04
CA ILE A 83 -2.22 -4.76 -36.58
C ILE A 83 -3.57 -4.97 -35.87
N LYS A 84 -4.66 -5.00 -36.63
CA LYS A 84 -6.01 -5.19 -36.13
C LYS A 84 -6.19 -6.65 -35.72
N PRO A 85 -6.60 -6.94 -34.46
CA PRO A 85 -6.86 -8.29 -34.02
C PRO A 85 -7.97 -8.95 -34.83
N GLY A 86 -7.70 -10.18 -35.25
CA GLY A 86 -8.70 -11.09 -35.80
C GLY A 86 -9.76 -11.45 -34.78
N LYS A 87 -10.70 -12.30 -35.19
CA LYS A 87 -11.72 -12.83 -34.28
C LYS A 87 -11.06 -13.71 -33.22
N ASP A 88 -11.49 -13.56 -31.96
CA ASP A 88 -11.00 -14.31 -30.81
C ASP A 88 -9.52 -13.99 -30.45
N GLU A 89 -8.93 -12.96 -31.04
CA GLU A 89 -7.62 -12.44 -30.67
C GLU A 89 -7.72 -11.23 -29.73
N VAL A 90 -6.72 -11.05 -28.88
CA VAL A 90 -6.63 -9.94 -27.92
C VAL A 90 -5.68 -8.87 -28.44
N GLY A 91 -6.08 -7.59 -28.40
CA GLY A 91 -5.29 -6.47 -28.92
C GLY A 91 -4.24 -5.89 -27.97
N PHE A 92 -4.13 -6.42 -26.76
CA PHE A 92 -3.21 -5.95 -25.72
C PHE A 92 -2.53 -7.09 -24.96
N ILE A 93 -1.45 -6.76 -24.26
CA ILE A 93 -0.71 -7.67 -23.37
C ILE A 93 -0.49 -6.96 -22.03
N PHE A 94 -0.62 -7.71 -20.93
CA PHE A 94 -0.24 -7.26 -19.59
C PHE A 94 1.13 -7.85 -19.22
N PRO A 95 2.23 -7.08 -19.29
CA PRO A 95 3.58 -7.61 -19.06
C PRO A 95 3.84 -8.05 -17.61
N GLU A 96 3.04 -7.55 -16.65
CA GLU A 96 3.17 -7.85 -15.22
C GLU A 96 2.15 -8.89 -14.74
N GLN A 97 1.39 -9.49 -15.66
CA GLN A 97 0.41 -10.50 -15.33
C GLN A 97 1.13 -11.77 -14.85
N VAL A 98 0.75 -12.21 -13.65
CA VAL A 98 1.13 -13.49 -13.08
C VAL A 98 -0.12 -14.34 -12.91
N ASN A 99 0.05 -15.65 -12.72
CA ASN A 99 -1.04 -16.57 -12.39
C ASN A 99 -2.31 -16.28 -13.22
N THR A 100 -2.20 -16.41 -14.54
CA THR A 100 -3.37 -16.51 -15.42
C THR A 100 -4.24 -17.62 -14.84
N GLY A 101 -5.32 -17.26 -14.16
CA GLY A 101 -6.40 -18.20 -13.91
C GLY A 101 -6.88 -18.76 -15.26
N SER A 102 -7.82 -19.69 -15.24
CA SER A 102 -8.30 -20.38 -16.44
C SER A 102 -9.07 -19.51 -17.46
N ILE A 103 -8.98 -18.18 -17.38
CA ILE A 103 -9.78 -17.23 -18.15
C ILE A 103 -8.85 -16.25 -18.88
N ASP A 104 -8.59 -16.55 -20.15
CA ASP A 104 -7.97 -15.58 -21.07
C ASP A 104 -8.93 -14.41 -21.35
N PRO A 105 -8.42 -13.21 -21.69
CA PRO A 105 -9.28 -12.11 -22.09
C PRO A 105 -10.17 -12.52 -23.27
N ARG A 106 -11.47 -12.25 -23.16
CA ARG A 106 -12.49 -12.68 -24.13
C ARG A 106 -13.08 -11.48 -24.84
N GLU A 107 -13.17 -11.53 -26.16
CA GLU A 107 -13.90 -10.53 -26.93
C GLU A 107 -15.39 -10.56 -26.51
N VAL A 108 -15.92 -9.41 -26.13
CA VAL A 108 -17.32 -9.26 -25.70
C VAL A 108 -18.15 -8.44 -26.68
N TYR A 109 -17.51 -7.56 -27.45
CA TYR A 109 -18.17 -6.84 -28.53
C TYR A 109 -17.17 -6.41 -29.61
N ARG A 110 -17.70 -6.27 -30.82
CA ARG A 110 -17.02 -5.68 -31.97
C ARG A 110 -18.06 -4.89 -32.76
N VAL A 111 -17.83 -3.60 -32.89
CA VAL A 111 -18.79 -2.68 -33.51
C VAL A 111 -18.07 -1.84 -34.56
N SER A 112 -18.50 -1.97 -35.81
CA SER A 112 -18.01 -1.14 -36.92
C SER A 112 -18.90 0.10 -37.06
N SER A 113 -18.29 1.27 -37.16
CA SER A 113 -18.94 2.56 -37.37
C SER A 113 -18.16 3.35 -38.42
N GLY A 114 -18.62 3.32 -39.67
CA GLY A 114 -17.94 4.02 -40.77
C GLY A 114 -16.59 3.38 -41.10
N ASP A 115 -15.52 4.16 -40.99
CA ASP A 115 -14.13 3.73 -41.22
C ASP A 115 -13.43 3.25 -39.94
N GLU A 116 -14.13 3.19 -38.80
CA GLU A 116 -13.58 2.77 -37.52
C GLU A 116 -14.29 1.50 -37.00
N GLU A 117 -13.55 0.63 -36.33
CA GLU A 117 -14.07 -0.52 -35.60
C GLU A 117 -13.58 -0.49 -34.16
N VAL A 118 -14.52 -0.62 -33.22
CA VAL A 118 -14.21 -0.74 -31.79
C VAL A 118 -14.32 -2.20 -31.39
N ILE A 119 -13.26 -2.75 -30.83
CA ILE A 119 -13.22 -4.10 -30.28
C ILE A 119 -13.05 -4.00 -28.76
N GLY A 120 -13.87 -4.71 -28.01
CA GLY A 120 -13.83 -4.74 -26.55
C GLY A 120 -13.67 -6.13 -25.99
N TRP A 121 -12.82 -6.26 -24.98
CA TRP A 121 -12.54 -7.51 -24.28
C TRP A 121 -12.86 -7.39 -22.80
N TYR A 122 -13.45 -8.43 -22.24
CA TYR A 122 -13.49 -8.65 -20.80
C TYR A 122 -12.20 -9.35 -20.36
N PHE A 123 -11.58 -8.89 -19.29
CA PHE A 123 -10.34 -9.46 -18.76
C PHE A 123 -10.45 -9.75 -17.26
N GLU A 124 -9.69 -10.76 -16.84
CA GLU A 124 -9.33 -11.03 -15.45
C GLU A 124 -7.82 -11.22 -15.39
N ALA A 125 -7.15 -10.51 -14.49
CA ALA A 125 -5.70 -10.59 -14.36
C ALA A 125 -5.27 -10.48 -12.90
N THR A 126 -4.21 -11.22 -12.55
CA THR A 126 -3.46 -10.98 -11.32
C THR A 126 -2.19 -10.24 -11.69
N LEU A 127 -2.00 -9.04 -11.18
CA LEU A 127 -0.79 -8.24 -11.42
C LEU A 127 0.13 -8.32 -10.21
N ARG A 128 1.42 -8.57 -10.44
CA ARG A 128 2.43 -8.56 -9.36
C ARG A 128 3.19 -7.24 -9.33
N GLN A 129 3.10 -6.52 -8.22
CA GLN A 129 3.61 -5.16 -8.05
C GLN A 129 4.38 -4.99 -6.73
N PRO A 130 5.51 -4.26 -6.74
CA PRO A 130 6.33 -4.03 -5.55
C PRO A 130 5.75 -2.92 -4.67
N PHE A 131 4.65 -3.21 -3.96
CA PHE A 131 4.04 -2.24 -3.04
C PHE A 131 4.90 -2.02 -1.77
N ASP A 132 5.11 -0.75 -1.40
CA ASP A 132 5.83 -0.40 -0.16
C ASP A 132 4.88 -0.25 1.05
N TYR A 133 5.08 -1.06 2.10
CA TYR A 133 4.30 -1.01 3.34
C TYR A 133 5.05 -0.37 4.52
N SER A 134 6.18 0.27 4.29
CA SER A 134 7.01 0.92 5.31
C SER A 134 6.21 1.80 6.27
N VAL A 135 5.22 2.54 5.76
CA VAL A 135 4.37 3.47 6.51
C VAL A 135 3.00 2.91 6.91
N TYR A 136 2.75 1.60 6.78
CA TYR A 136 1.48 0.99 7.17
C TYR A 136 1.13 1.35 8.63
N PRO A 137 -0.11 1.81 8.95
CA PRO A 137 -1.32 1.78 8.12
C PRO A 137 -1.71 3.12 7.47
N PHE A 138 -0.75 4.03 7.27
CA PHE A 138 -0.98 5.33 6.58
C PHE A 138 -0.74 5.22 5.08
N ASP A 139 -0.61 4.01 4.57
CA ASP A 139 -0.21 3.73 3.22
C ASP A 139 -1.29 4.11 2.19
N HIS A 140 -0.79 4.69 1.11
CA HIS A 140 -1.49 4.84 -0.16
C HIS A 140 -0.83 3.91 -1.16
N LYS A 141 -1.60 3.39 -2.11
CA LYS A 141 -1.11 2.50 -3.15
C LYS A 141 -1.64 2.99 -4.48
N THR A 142 -0.75 3.09 -5.44
CA THR A 142 -1.14 3.18 -6.84
C THR A 142 -1.05 1.78 -7.41
N VAL A 143 -2.19 1.21 -7.78
CA VAL A 143 -2.24 0.00 -8.60
C VAL A 143 -2.21 0.45 -10.05
N TRP A 144 -1.25 -0.02 -10.84
CA TRP A 144 -1.16 0.35 -12.25
C TRP A 144 -1.53 -0.84 -13.16
N VAL A 145 -2.16 -0.56 -14.28
CA VAL A 145 -2.40 -1.53 -15.35
C VAL A 145 -1.57 -1.08 -16.53
N ARG A 146 -0.41 -1.72 -16.69
CA ARG A 146 0.52 -1.48 -17.79
C ARG A 146 0.08 -2.31 -18.99
N MET A 147 -0.01 -1.67 -20.16
CA MET A 147 -0.55 -2.28 -21.37
C MET A 147 0.42 -2.14 -22.53
N TRP A 148 0.75 -3.25 -23.18
CA TRP A 148 1.40 -3.25 -24.49
C TRP A 148 0.37 -3.51 -25.57
N ALA A 149 0.64 -3.03 -26.79
CA ALA A 149 -0.06 -3.50 -27.97
C ALA A 149 0.26 -4.99 -28.22
N LYS A 150 -0.67 -5.75 -28.80
CA LYS A 150 -0.44 -7.15 -29.22
C LYS A 150 0.80 -7.26 -30.10
N ASP A 151 0.90 -6.41 -31.11
CA ASP A 151 2.07 -6.29 -32.00
C ASP A 151 3.19 -5.45 -31.35
N PHE A 152 3.57 -5.77 -30.11
CA PHE A 152 4.58 -5.00 -29.35
C PHE A 152 5.93 -4.90 -30.07
N SER A 153 6.23 -5.80 -31.00
CA SER A 153 7.43 -5.78 -31.85
C SER A 153 7.46 -4.63 -32.87
N LYS A 154 6.29 -4.05 -33.19
CA LYS A 154 6.15 -2.92 -34.13
C LYS A 154 6.12 -1.60 -33.35
N ASN A 155 6.33 -0.47 -34.05
CA ASN A 155 6.22 0.87 -33.45
C ASN A 155 4.74 1.28 -33.25
N VAL A 156 4.05 0.56 -32.36
CA VAL A 156 2.63 0.75 -32.05
C VAL A 156 2.50 1.22 -30.61
N ILE A 157 1.96 2.42 -30.42
CA ILE A 157 1.73 3.02 -29.10
C ILE A 157 0.23 3.06 -28.80
N LEU A 158 -0.14 2.60 -27.61
CA LEU A 158 -1.50 2.73 -27.10
C LEU A 158 -1.68 4.15 -26.55
N ILE A 159 -2.78 4.81 -26.91
CA ILE A 159 -3.13 6.14 -26.41
C ILE A 159 -4.47 6.11 -25.68
N PRO A 160 -4.72 6.90 -24.64
CA PRO A 160 -5.99 6.83 -23.92
C PRO A 160 -7.18 7.31 -24.77
N ASP A 161 -8.30 6.58 -24.70
CA ASP A 161 -9.58 6.98 -25.29
C ASP A 161 -10.36 7.94 -24.38
N TYR A 162 -9.86 9.18 -24.25
CA TYR A 162 -10.47 10.19 -23.36
C TYR A 162 -11.94 10.48 -23.66
N LYS A 163 -12.39 10.33 -24.91
CA LYS A 163 -13.77 10.63 -25.32
C LYS A 163 -14.79 9.67 -24.74
N ALA A 164 -14.37 8.49 -24.29
CA ALA A 164 -15.25 7.50 -23.68
C ALA A 164 -15.57 7.78 -22.19
N TYR A 165 -14.94 8.79 -21.58
CA TYR A 165 -15.13 9.13 -20.17
C TYR A 165 -15.88 10.47 -20.01
N GLU A 166 -16.70 10.58 -18.98
CA GLU A 166 -17.47 11.81 -18.69
C GLU A 166 -16.55 13.01 -18.37
N ALA A 167 -15.48 12.76 -17.61
CA ALA A 167 -14.47 13.75 -17.23
C ALA A 167 -13.15 13.06 -16.86
N THR A 168 -12.02 13.73 -17.09
CA THR A 168 -10.65 13.20 -16.90
C THR A 168 -9.68 14.23 -16.34
N GLY A 169 -10.19 15.23 -15.61
CA GLY A 169 -9.37 16.19 -14.87
C GLY A 169 -8.59 15.55 -13.72
N LEU A 170 -7.70 16.33 -13.09
CA LEU A 170 -6.75 15.85 -12.07
C LEU A 170 -7.39 15.22 -10.83
N GLU A 171 -8.63 15.62 -10.52
CA GLU A 171 -9.40 15.16 -9.35
C GLU A 171 -10.60 14.28 -9.78
N ASP A 172 -10.76 14.03 -11.08
CA ASP A 172 -11.87 13.22 -11.60
C ASP A 172 -11.55 11.74 -11.49
N ILE A 173 -12.49 10.98 -10.92
CA ILE A 173 -12.37 9.53 -10.81
C ILE A 173 -13.22 8.87 -11.90
N PHE A 174 -12.58 8.27 -12.88
CA PHE A 174 -13.18 7.71 -14.09
C PHE A 174 -12.65 6.30 -14.37
N GLY A 175 -13.24 5.55 -15.32
CA GLY A 175 -12.72 4.23 -15.71
C GLY A 175 -12.79 3.15 -14.62
N ILE A 176 -13.66 3.33 -13.62
CA ILE A 176 -13.87 2.37 -12.54
C ILE A 176 -15.29 2.40 -12.00
N GLU A 177 -15.80 1.23 -11.60
CA GLU A 177 -17.10 1.06 -10.97
C GLU A 177 -17.27 1.99 -9.75
N LYS A 178 -18.36 2.78 -9.74
CA LYS A 178 -18.64 3.77 -8.68
C LYS A 178 -18.90 3.09 -7.34
N SER A 179 -19.45 1.89 -7.37
CA SER A 179 -19.81 1.08 -6.19
C SER A 179 -18.80 -0.03 -5.86
N ILE A 180 -17.57 0.05 -6.37
CA ILE A 180 -16.56 -0.99 -6.23
C ILE A 180 -16.27 -1.36 -4.76
N VAL A 181 -16.22 -2.66 -4.47
CA VAL A 181 -15.97 -3.18 -3.12
C VAL A 181 -14.48 -3.39 -2.90
N LEU A 182 -13.84 -2.47 -2.18
CA LEU A 182 -12.38 -2.48 -1.94
C LEU A 182 -11.97 -2.89 -0.52
N GLY A 183 -12.91 -3.41 0.27
CA GLY A 183 -12.66 -3.87 1.65
C GLY A 183 -12.06 -2.80 2.57
N THR A 184 -10.79 -2.97 2.95
CA THR A 184 -10.03 -2.06 3.83
C THR A 184 -9.44 -0.84 3.11
N TRP A 185 -9.78 -0.62 1.85
CA TRP A 185 -9.32 0.52 1.05
C TRP A 185 -10.45 1.49 0.72
N ILE A 186 -10.08 2.73 0.42
CA ILE A 186 -10.92 3.79 -0.14
C ILE A 186 -10.30 4.18 -1.48
N ARG A 187 -11.13 4.38 -2.49
CA ARG A 187 -10.70 4.91 -3.79
C ARG A 187 -10.44 6.42 -3.67
N GLU A 188 -9.27 6.86 -4.12
CA GLU A 188 -8.86 8.28 -4.09
C GLU A 188 -8.78 8.89 -5.48
N ASN A 189 -8.10 8.25 -6.44
CA ASN A 189 -7.91 8.82 -7.78
C ASN A 189 -7.74 7.76 -8.87
N THR A 190 -7.88 8.15 -10.13
CA THR A 190 -7.58 7.36 -11.33
C THR A 190 -7.00 8.24 -12.42
N TYR A 191 -6.02 7.77 -13.18
CA TYR A 191 -5.46 8.55 -14.29
C TYR A 191 -4.70 7.68 -15.28
N PHE A 192 -4.47 8.19 -16.47
CA PHE A 192 -3.51 7.62 -17.41
C PHE A 192 -2.16 8.32 -17.30
N ASP A 193 -1.07 7.59 -17.52
CA ASP A 193 0.25 8.13 -17.80
C ASP A 193 1.05 7.18 -18.71
N TYR A 194 2.29 7.55 -19.02
CA TYR A 194 3.23 6.70 -19.75
C TYR A 194 4.40 6.32 -18.86
N HIS A 195 4.66 5.02 -18.78
CA HIS A 195 5.89 4.50 -18.23
C HIS A 195 6.90 4.29 -19.36
N THR A 196 8.10 4.84 -19.20
CA THR A 196 9.19 4.59 -20.14
C THR A 196 10.05 3.45 -19.62
N SER A 197 10.19 2.40 -20.43
CA SER A 197 10.99 1.23 -20.07
C SER A 197 12.25 1.09 -20.91
N ASN A 198 13.26 0.50 -20.28
CA ASN A 198 14.55 0.18 -20.88
C ASN A 198 14.82 -1.31 -20.63
N TYR A 199 14.91 -2.08 -21.71
CA TYR A 199 15.20 -3.50 -21.68
C TYR A 199 16.66 -3.77 -22.04
N ASP A 200 17.29 -4.68 -21.30
CA ASP A 200 18.62 -5.20 -21.59
C ASP A 200 18.61 -6.26 -22.72
N THR A 201 17.43 -6.56 -23.26
CA THR A 201 17.18 -7.53 -24.33
C THR A 201 16.29 -6.94 -25.42
N ASN A 202 16.34 -7.52 -26.62
CA ASN A 202 15.46 -7.22 -27.74
C ASN A 202 14.43 -8.34 -27.99
N PHE A 203 14.30 -9.29 -27.06
CA PHE A 203 13.44 -10.46 -27.19
C PHE A 203 13.75 -11.34 -28.43
N GLY A 204 14.96 -11.26 -28.96
CA GLY A 204 15.37 -11.96 -30.18
C GLY A 204 14.88 -11.31 -31.48
N LEU A 205 14.36 -10.08 -31.40
CA LEU A 205 13.86 -9.33 -32.55
C LEU A 205 14.91 -8.32 -33.04
N ASP A 206 15.29 -8.45 -34.30
CA ASP A 206 16.18 -7.48 -34.93
C ASP A 206 15.49 -6.11 -35.01
N ASN A 207 16.21 -5.05 -34.66
CA ASN A 207 15.72 -3.67 -34.67
C ASN A 207 14.46 -3.43 -33.81
N TYR A 208 14.34 -4.11 -32.67
CA TYR A 208 13.22 -3.89 -31.75
C TYR A 208 13.17 -2.44 -31.24
N VAL A 209 12.17 -1.69 -31.70
CA VAL A 209 11.96 -0.28 -31.34
C VAL A 209 11.65 -0.06 -29.87
N GLY A 210 11.08 -1.07 -29.19
CA GLY A 210 10.67 -0.97 -27.80
C GLY A 210 11.80 -1.12 -26.78
N GLN A 211 13.05 -1.29 -27.22
CA GLN A 211 14.16 -1.64 -26.31
C GLN A 211 14.54 -0.52 -25.34
N SER A 212 14.45 0.75 -25.77
CA SER A 212 14.94 1.89 -24.99
C SER A 212 13.96 3.03 -25.02
N ASN A 213 13.58 3.54 -23.84
CA ASN A 213 12.68 4.67 -23.60
C ASN A 213 11.34 4.61 -24.35
N PHE A 214 10.83 3.41 -24.61
CA PHE A 214 9.55 3.23 -25.28
C PHE A 214 8.41 3.63 -24.32
N PRO A 215 7.47 4.50 -24.75
CA PRO A 215 6.35 4.93 -23.90
C PRO A 215 5.26 3.86 -23.87
N GLU A 216 4.94 3.40 -22.67
CA GLU A 216 3.96 2.35 -22.47
C GLU A 216 2.80 2.86 -21.64
N LEU A 217 1.59 2.64 -22.15
CA LEU A 217 0.39 3.15 -21.53
C LEU A 217 0.14 2.48 -20.19
N GLN A 218 -0.03 3.30 -19.16
CA GLN A 218 -0.43 2.87 -17.84
C GLN A 218 -1.74 3.53 -17.45
N TYR A 219 -2.65 2.73 -16.90
CA TYR A 219 -3.82 3.23 -16.20
C TYR A 219 -3.65 2.99 -14.71
N ASN A 220 -3.70 4.06 -13.94
CA ASN A 220 -3.40 4.08 -12.52
C ASN A 220 -4.67 4.21 -11.70
N PHE A 221 -4.71 3.47 -10.60
CA PHE A 221 -5.78 3.48 -9.62
C PHE A 221 -5.19 3.68 -8.22
N VAL A 222 -5.46 4.85 -7.65
CA VAL A 222 -4.95 5.24 -6.33
C VAL A 222 -5.95 4.88 -5.26
N VAL A 223 -5.48 4.12 -4.26
CA VAL A 223 -6.24 3.74 -3.08
C VAL A 223 -5.56 4.15 -1.80
N LYS A 224 -6.39 4.46 -0.81
CA LYS A 224 -5.99 4.81 0.55
C LYS A 224 -6.45 3.78 1.56
N ARG A 225 -5.57 3.43 2.50
CA ARG A 225 -5.89 2.54 3.62
C ARG A 225 -6.94 3.16 4.55
N LYS A 226 -7.94 2.37 4.97
CA LYS A 226 -8.87 2.74 6.05
C LYS A 226 -8.14 2.71 7.40
N PHE A 227 -7.44 3.79 7.73
CA PHE A 227 -6.65 3.93 8.96
C PHE A 227 -7.39 3.47 10.22
N LYS A 228 -8.67 3.87 10.38
CA LYS A 228 -9.49 3.50 11.55
C LYS A 228 -9.56 1.98 11.78
N ASN A 229 -9.66 1.20 10.72
CA ASN A 229 -9.73 -0.26 10.85
C ASN A 229 -8.42 -0.82 11.36
N ALA A 230 -7.29 -0.42 10.76
CA ALA A 230 -5.97 -0.87 11.20
C ALA A 230 -5.64 -0.41 12.63
N PHE A 231 -6.07 0.79 13.02
CA PHE A 231 -5.93 1.29 14.39
C PHE A 231 -6.65 0.37 15.39
N ILE A 232 -7.90 0.01 15.12
CA ILE A 232 -8.69 -0.85 16.02
C ILE A 232 -8.09 -2.25 16.11
N VAL A 233 -7.62 -2.82 15.00
CA VAL A 233 -7.11 -4.19 14.95
C VAL A 233 -5.74 -4.31 15.62
N TYR A 234 -4.83 -3.35 15.40
CA TYR A 234 -3.43 -3.51 15.80
C TYR A 234 -2.97 -2.57 16.92
N LEU A 235 -3.46 -1.33 16.97
CA LEU A 235 -3.01 -0.36 17.99
C LEU A 235 -3.81 -0.48 19.29
N LEU A 236 -5.13 -0.71 19.21
CA LEU A 236 -5.97 -0.81 20.40
C LEU A 236 -5.53 -1.94 21.36
N PRO A 237 -5.19 -3.16 20.90
CA PRO A 237 -4.66 -4.20 21.79
C PRO A 237 -3.36 -3.79 22.49
N LEU A 238 -2.45 -3.10 21.78
CA LEU A 238 -1.21 -2.60 22.38
C LEU A 238 -1.47 -1.57 23.48
N PHE A 239 -2.42 -0.65 23.27
CA PHE A 239 -2.82 0.30 24.31
C PHE A 239 -3.42 -0.39 25.53
N LEU A 240 -4.22 -1.44 25.33
CA LEU A 240 -4.76 -2.24 26.43
C LEU A 240 -3.64 -2.93 27.22
N VAL A 241 -2.67 -3.54 26.53
CA VAL A 241 -1.50 -4.14 27.19
C VAL A 241 -0.68 -3.09 27.95
N ALA A 242 -0.46 -1.92 27.36
CA ALA A 242 0.25 -0.82 28.02
C ALA A 242 -0.50 -0.33 29.28
N ALA A 243 -1.83 -0.26 29.24
CA ALA A 243 -2.64 0.10 30.41
C ALA A 243 -2.60 -0.98 31.51
N LEU A 244 -2.69 -2.26 31.13
CA LEU A 244 -2.59 -3.38 32.07
C LEU A 244 -1.21 -3.50 32.72
N LEU A 245 -0.14 -3.30 31.94
CA LEU A 245 1.22 -3.25 32.45
C LEU A 245 1.42 -2.08 33.42
N PHE A 246 0.83 -0.92 33.12
CA PHE A 246 0.84 0.22 34.03
C PHE A 246 0.08 -0.07 35.32
N ALA A 247 -1.10 -0.69 35.24
CA ALA A 247 -1.87 -1.10 36.40
C ALA A 247 -1.07 -2.07 37.29
N ALA A 248 -0.38 -3.05 36.67
CA ALA A 248 0.53 -3.93 37.39
C ALA A 248 1.68 -3.14 38.05
N LEU A 249 2.26 -2.16 37.37
CA LEU A 249 3.33 -1.31 37.90
C LEU A 249 2.87 -0.47 39.11
N LEU A 250 1.60 -0.05 39.14
CA LEU A 250 1.02 0.66 40.28
C LEU A 250 0.93 -0.20 41.55
N THR A 251 0.85 -1.52 41.41
CA THR A 251 0.84 -2.44 42.57
C THR A 251 2.17 -2.51 43.30
N VAL A 252 3.29 -2.20 42.62
CA VAL A 252 4.65 -2.26 43.18
C VAL A 252 4.76 -1.29 44.36
N SER A 253 4.96 -1.81 45.57
CA SER A 253 5.12 -1.00 46.77
C SER A 253 6.01 -1.67 47.83
N GLU A 254 6.84 -0.89 48.50
CA GLU A 254 7.65 -1.22 49.68
C GLU A 254 6.79 -1.16 50.97
N ASN A 255 5.68 -0.42 50.95
CA ASN A 255 4.77 -0.34 52.09
C ASN A 255 3.97 -1.65 52.20
N LYS A 256 4.28 -2.45 53.22
CA LYS A 256 3.64 -3.75 53.49
C LYS A 256 2.11 -3.68 53.52
N ASN A 257 1.51 -2.59 54.00
CA ASN A 257 0.05 -2.43 54.03
C ASN A 257 -0.53 -2.16 52.65
N HIS A 258 0.14 -1.38 51.80
CA HIS A 258 -0.29 -1.13 50.43
C HIS A 258 -0.02 -2.32 49.51
N ALA A 259 1.17 -2.92 49.61
CA ALA A 259 1.53 -4.13 48.88
C ALA A 259 0.55 -5.29 49.16
N HIS A 260 0.18 -5.50 50.43
CA HIS A 260 -0.81 -6.52 50.80
C HIS A 260 -2.21 -6.21 50.27
N LYS A 261 -2.67 -4.95 50.36
CA LYS A 261 -3.99 -4.53 49.84
C LYS A 261 -4.10 -4.65 48.32
N LEU A 262 -3.01 -4.42 47.60
CA LEU A 262 -2.94 -4.47 46.14
C LEU A 262 -2.49 -5.84 45.60
N GLY A 263 -2.20 -6.80 46.49
CA GLY A 263 -1.80 -8.17 46.12
C GLY A 263 -0.44 -8.26 45.43
N PHE A 264 0.48 -7.33 45.70
CA PHE A 264 1.78 -7.29 45.02
C PHE A 264 2.65 -8.49 45.40
N SER A 265 3.15 -9.19 44.37
CA SER A 265 4.22 -10.17 44.49
C SER A 265 5.08 -10.14 43.23
N VAL A 266 6.40 -10.35 43.38
CA VAL A 266 7.33 -10.37 42.24
C VAL A 266 6.99 -11.50 41.26
N ALA A 267 6.70 -12.70 41.79
CA ALA A 267 6.29 -13.84 40.98
C ALA A 267 4.98 -13.56 40.23
N GLY A 268 4.01 -12.92 40.89
CA GLY A 268 2.75 -12.51 40.25
C GLY A 268 2.95 -11.45 39.16
N PHE A 269 3.85 -10.49 39.38
CA PHE A 269 4.20 -9.50 38.36
C PHE A 269 4.86 -10.16 37.14
N ILE A 270 5.85 -11.03 37.35
CA ILE A 270 6.51 -11.79 36.29
C ILE A 270 5.50 -12.64 35.52
N GLY A 271 4.58 -13.31 36.23
CA GLY A 271 3.49 -14.07 35.62
C GLY A 271 2.57 -13.20 34.76
N THR A 272 2.20 -12.02 35.25
CA THR A 272 1.38 -11.04 34.51
C THR A 272 2.11 -10.53 33.27
N SER A 273 3.38 -10.15 33.40
CA SER A 273 4.21 -9.70 32.29
C SER A 273 4.42 -10.79 31.23
N SER A 274 4.54 -12.05 31.66
CA SER A 274 4.62 -13.20 30.74
C SER A 274 3.32 -13.37 29.95
N GLY A 275 2.16 -13.30 30.62
CA GLY A 275 0.85 -13.36 29.94
C GLY A 275 0.65 -12.21 28.94
N LEU A 276 0.99 -10.99 29.32
CA LEU A 276 0.95 -9.82 28.43
C LEU A 276 1.94 -9.96 27.26
N PHE A 277 3.12 -10.51 27.48
CA PHE A 277 4.09 -10.80 26.42
C PHE A 277 3.52 -11.75 25.37
N PHE A 278 2.87 -12.84 25.79
CA PHE A 278 2.23 -13.77 24.85
C PHE A 278 1.14 -13.10 24.01
N VAL A 279 0.35 -12.20 24.60
CA VAL A 279 -0.68 -11.43 23.88
C VAL A 279 -0.05 -10.53 22.81
N VAL A 280 1.01 -9.78 23.16
CA VAL A 280 1.73 -8.91 22.22
C VAL A 280 2.39 -9.75 21.11
N MET A 281 3.01 -10.87 21.47
CA MET A 281 3.65 -11.79 20.54
C MET A 281 2.68 -12.36 19.52
N LEU A 282 1.51 -12.85 19.95
CA LEU A 282 0.51 -13.40 19.04
C LEU A 282 -0.03 -12.33 18.09
N ALA A 283 -0.33 -11.14 18.60
CA ALA A 283 -0.78 -10.02 17.77
C ALA A 283 0.30 -9.57 16.77
N HIS A 284 1.58 -9.63 17.17
CA HIS A 284 2.70 -9.32 16.29
C HIS A 284 2.88 -10.35 15.16
N ILE A 285 2.73 -11.64 15.47
CA ILE A 285 2.76 -12.72 14.46
C ILE A 285 1.65 -12.51 13.42
N GLN A 286 0.42 -12.24 13.87
CA GLN A 286 -0.72 -11.99 12.98
C GLN A 286 -0.51 -10.79 12.06
N LEU A 287 0.11 -9.71 12.56
CA LEU A 287 0.52 -8.58 11.74
C LEU A 287 1.54 -9.02 10.69
N ARG A 288 2.58 -9.76 11.09
CA ARG A 288 3.69 -10.14 10.20
C ARG A 288 3.24 -11.09 9.09
N GLU A 289 2.27 -11.97 9.36
CA GLU A 289 1.69 -12.85 8.34
C GLU A 289 1.03 -12.07 7.19
N GLN A 290 0.49 -10.87 7.43
CA GLN A 290 -0.13 -10.05 6.39
C GLN A 290 0.87 -9.39 5.44
N PHE A 291 2.11 -9.21 5.90
CA PHE A 291 3.17 -8.54 5.17
C PHE A 291 4.37 -9.46 4.95
N ALA A 292 4.11 -10.76 4.75
CA ALA A 292 5.14 -11.73 4.44
C ALA A 292 5.98 -11.24 3.25
N GLY A 293 7.31 -11.20 3.41
CA GLY A 293 8.25 -10.70 2.40
C GLY A 293 8.45 -9.19 2.36
N ALA A 294 7.70 -8.39 3.12
CA ALA A 294 7.94 -6.95 3.24
C ALA A 294 9.03 -6.64 4.28
N SER A 295 9.64 -5.46 4.16
CA SER A 295 10.53 -4.88 5.19
C SER A 295 9.80 -4.67 6.53
N ILE A 296 10.52 -4.19 7.56
CA ILE A 296 9.90 -3.80 8.84
C ILE A 296 8.89 -2.68 8.57
N VAL A 297 7.65 -2.88 9.00
CA VAL A 297 6.58 -1.88 8.85
C VAL A 297 6.52 -0.98 10.07
N TYR A 298 6.11 0.28 9.91
CA TYR A 298 6.01 1.28 10.96
C TYR A 298 5.35 0.76 12.26
N ILE A 299 4.19 0.11 12.14
CA ILE A 299 3.45 -0.39 13.30
C ILE A 299 4.20 -1.52 14.04
N GLU A 300 5.07 -2.26 13.35
CA GLU A 300 5.93 -3.30 13.92
C GLU A 300 6.85 -2.74 15.02
N LEU A 301 7.31 -1.50 14.84
CA LEU A 301 8.16 -0.80 15.81
C LEU A 301 7.46 -0.59 17.15
N PHE A 302 6.12 -0.47 17.16
CA PHE A 302 5.37 -0.38 18.41
C PHE A 302 5.28 -1.73 19.14
N TYR A 303 5.20 -2.85 18.42
CA TYR A 303 5.28 -4.17 19.04
C TYR A 303 6.67 -4.41 19.64
N ILE A 304 7.73 -4.07 18.89
CA ILE A 304 9.12 -4.17 19.37
C ILE A 304 9.33 -3.30 20.62
N PHE A 305 8.84 -2.07 20.59
CA PHE A 305 8.87 -1.17 21.75
C PHE A 305 8.12 -1.75 22.96
N MET A 306 6.96 -2.37 22.75
CA MET A 306 6.19 -3.00 23.83
C MET A 306 6.91 -4.17 24.48
N TYR A 307 7.69 -4.97 23.73
CA TYR A 307 8.57 -5.98 24.33
C TYR A 307 9.62 -5.33 25.24
N GLY A 308 10.23 -4.24 24.79
CA GLY A 308 11.16 -3.45 25.59
C GLY A 308 10.52 -2.96 26.90
N LEU A 309 9.31 -2.42 26.83
CA LEU A 309 8.56 -1.97 28.02
C LEU A 309 8.25 -3.11 28.99
N LEU A 310 7.86 -4.28 28.51
CA LEU A 310 7.58 -5.45 29.35
C LEU A 310 8.84 -5.92 30.09
N VAL A 311 9.98 -5.99 29.38
CA VAL A 311 11.27 -6.35 29.97
C VAL A 311 11.71 -5.30 31.00
N LEU A 312 11.66 -4.02 30.65
CA LEU A 312 12.04 -2.93 31.55
C LEU A 312 11.16 -2.87 32.80
N ALA A 313 9.84 -3.05 32.66
CA ALA A 313 8.92 -3.08 33.80
C ALA A 313 9.20 -4.29 34.72
N THR A 314 9.49 -5.45 34.13
CA THR A 314 9.85 -6.67 34.89
C THR A 314 11.17 -6.49 35.63
N ALA A 315 12.20 -5.97 34.94
CA ALA A 315 13.49 -5.66 35.54
C ALA A 315 13.36 -4.63 36.66
N ASN A 316 12.56 -3.58 36.46
CA ASN A 316 12.26 -2.58 37.48
C ASN A 316 11.65 -3.22 38.74
N THR A 317 10.63 -4.05 38.59
CA THR A 317 9.98 -4.74 39.71
C THR A 317 10.93 -5.68 40.45
N PHE A 318 11.76 -6.42 39.72
CA PHE A 318 12.75 -7.31 40.32
C PHE A 318 13.82 -6.53 41.11
N LEU A 319 14.40 -5.49 40.50
CA LEU A 319 15.41 -4.63 41.13
C LEU A 319 14.86 -3.89 42.35
N PHE A 320 13.60 -3.47 42.29
CA PHE A 320 12.88 -2.88 43.41
C PHE A 320 12.78 -3.87 44.58
N SER A 321 12.42 -5.13 44.31
CA SER A 321 12.25 -6.15 45.35
C SER A 321 13.55 -6.55 46.05
N ILE A 322 14.68 -6.56 45.33
CA ILE A 322 15.99 -6.90 45.94
C ILE A 322 16.69 -5.68 46.55
N GLN A 323 16.04 -4.52 46.55
CA GLN A 323 16.60 -3.25 47.02
C GLN A 323 17.99 -2.94 46.41
N ALA A 324 18.12 -3.11 45.09
CA ALA A 324 19.40 -2.98 44.40
C ALA A 324 20.06 -1.61 44.65
N SER A 325 21.32 -1.62 45.11
CA SER A 325 22.05 -0.43 45.54
C SER A 325 22.43 0.53 44.40
N GLY A 326 22.70 -0.01 43.19
CA GLY A 326 23.20 0.78 42.05
C GLY A 326 22.19 1.74 41.41
N LEU A 327 20.88 1.53 41.56
CA LEU A 327 19.81 2.34 40.97
C LEU A 327 18.84 2.89 42.02
N ARG A 328 19.28 2.96 43.28
CA ARG A 328 18.45 3.33 44.44
C ARG A 328 17.72 4.65 44.29
N ASN A 329 18.39 5.66 43.73
CA ASN A 329 17.81 7.01 43.58
C ASN A 329 16.72 7.12 42.50
N ILE A 330 16.57 6.09 41.66
CA ILE A 330 15.59 6.08 40.57
C ILE A 330 14.50 5.04 40.86
N ILE A 331 14.88 3.80 41.14
CA ILE A 331 13.95 2.67 41.31
C ILE A 331 13.31 2.69 42.70
N LEU A 332 14.10 2.91 43.77
CA LEU A 332 13.61 2.89 45.15
C LEU A 332 13.08 4.26 45.62
N TYR A 333 13.16 5.29 44.77
CA TYR A 333 12.73 6.63 45.15
C TYR A 333 11.22 6.71 45.37
N LYS A 334 10.84 7.09 46.59
CA LYS A 334 9.45 7.31 47.03
C LYS A 334 8.50 6.20 46.56
N ASP A 335 8.86 4.95 46.81
CA ASP A 335 8.00 3.81 46.50
C ASP A 335 7.75 3.59 45.00
N ASN A 336 8.84 3.54 44.22
CA ASN A 336 8.82 3.33 42.77
C ASN A 336 8.11 4.47 42.01
N LEU A 337 8.16 5.70 42.53
CA LEU A 337 7.40 6.83 41.98
C LEU A 337 7.90 7.26 40.60
N ILE A 338 9.22 7.29 40.38
CA ILE A 338 9.79 7.76 39.11
C ILE A 338 9.35 6.85 37.96
N PRO A 339 9.49 5.51 38.02
CA PRO A 339 8.99 4.62 36.97
C PRO A 339 7.48 4.74 36.73
N LYS A 340 6.68 4.91 37.80
CA LYS A 340 5.22 5.11 37.69
C LYS A 340 4.88 6.41 36.96
N VAL A 341 5.51 7.53 37.31
CA VAL A 341 5.22 8.84 36.69
C VAL A 341 5.79 8.92 35.27
N ALA A 342 6.97 8.35 35.05
CA ALA A 342 7.65 8.37 33.75
C ALA A 342 7.00 7.44 32.71
N TYR A 343 6.23 6.43 33.13
CA TYR A 343 5.67 5.41 32.25
C TYR A 343 4.96 6.00 31.02
N TRP A 344 3.89 6.78 31.19
CA TRP A 344 3.12 7.34 30.08
C TRP A 344 3.90 8.37 29.24
N PRO A 345 4.66 9.31 29.84
CA PRO A 345 5.56 10.18 29.08
C PRO A 345 6.56 9.42 28.22
N VAL A 346 7.15 8.33 28.72
CA VAL A 346 8.07 7.48 27.95
C VAL A 346 7.32 6.75 26.85
N VAL A 347 6.17 6.13 27.14
CA VAL A 347 5.33 5.45 26.14
C VAL A 347 4.99 6.38 24.98
N PHE A 348 4.32 7.50 25.26
CA PHE A 348 3.91 8.41 24.19
C PHE A 348 5.08 9.16 23.56
N GLY A 349 6.11 9.49 24.35
CA GLY A 349 7.33 10.12 23.84
C GLY A 349 8.08 9.23 22.85
N SER A 350 8.25 7.95 23.18
CA SER A 350 8.84 6.96 22.28
C SER A 350 7.98 6.73 21.04
N MET A 351 6.66 6.66 21.18
CA MET A 351 5.76 6.54 20.01
C MET A 351 5.91 7.73 19.06
N ILE A 352 6.00 8.96 19.59
CA ILE A 352 6.26 10.17 18.79
C ILE A 352 7.62 10.08 18.12
N LEU A 353 8.65 9.66 18.84
CA LEU A 353 10.00 9.51 18.30
C LEU A 353 10.03 8.52 17.14
N ILE A 354 9.38 7.36 17.29
CA ILE A 354 9.20 6.37 16.24
C ILE A 354 8.45 6.98 15.04
N THR A 355 7.38 7.73 15.30
CA THR A 355 6.59 8.40 14.26
C THR A 355 7.41 9.41 13.46
N LEU A 356 8.26 10.20 14.13
CA LEU A 356 9.13 11.20 13.51
C LEU A 356 10.33 10.60 12.74
N VAL A 357 10.78 9.41 13.12
CA VAL A 357 11.88 8.73 12.41
C VAL A 357 11.39 8.12 11.11
N VAL A 358 10.13 7.69 11.06
CA VAL A 358 9.55 7.02 9.88
C VAL A 358 8.81 7.98 8.96
N GLY A 359 8.10 8.98 9.49
CA GLY A 359 7.29 9.94 8.72
C GLY A 359 7.82 11.37 8.81
#